data_AF-A0A815TL51-F1
#
_entry.id   AF-A0A815TL51-F1
#
_cell.length_a   1.000
_cell.length_b   1.000
_cell.length_c   1.000
_cell.angle_alpha   90.00
_cell.angle_beta   90.00
_cell.angle_gamma   90.00
#
_symmetry.space_group_name_H-M   'P 1'
#
loop_
_entity.id
_entity.type
_entity.pdbx_description
1 polymer ?
#
loop_
_entity_poly.entity_id
_entity_poly.type
_entity_poly.pdbx_seq_one_letter_code
_entity_poly.pdbx_strand_id
1 'polypeptide(L)'
;AEIATGDTLTFLDAHIECSPGWLEYLLYEVKKDRTAVVCPIIDVINDDDFAYLTGSDMTWGGFNWRLNFRWYPVPNREEIRRNYDHSLPLLSPTMAGGLFTINREYFYEIGAYDPGMEVWGGENLEMS
;
A
#
# COMPACT_ATOMS: atom_id res chain seq x y z
N ALA A 1 10.48 7.01 -11.28
CA ALA A 1 9.41 6.48 -12.16
C ALA A 1 9.67 6.76 -13.65
N GLU A 2 10.23 7.92 -14.03
CA GLU A 2 10.31 8.38 -15.44
C GLU A 2 11.05 7.45 -16.41
N ILE A 3 12.10 6.77 -15.96
CA ILE A 3 12.88 5.83 -16.79
C ILE A 3 12.29 4.41 -16.83
N ALA A 4 11.21 4.14 -16.08
CA ALA A 4 10.61 2.82 -16.00
C ALA A 4 9.85 2.48 -17.28
N THR A 5 10.06 1.27 -17.79
CA THR A 5 9.43 0.80 -19.05
C THR A 5 8.31 -0.21 -18.83
N GLY A 6 8.05 -0.64 -17.59
CA GLY A 6 6.98 -1.57 -17.26
C GLY A 6 5.59 -0.92 -17.32
N ASP A 7 4.55 -1.74 -17.49
CA ASP A 7 3.14 -1.26 -17.49
C ASP A 7 2.66 -0.89 -16.07
N THR A 8 3.31 -1.45 -15.05
CA THR A 8 3.05 -1.19 -13.64
C THR A 8 4.33 -0.67 -12.96
N LEU A 9 4.14 0.15 -11.92
CA LEU A 9 5.18 0.61 -11.02
C LEU A 9 4.95 -0.05 -9.67
N THR A 10 5.99 -0.65 -9.11
CA THR A 10 5.98 -1.18 -7.74
C THR A 10 7.06 -0.46 -6.94
N PHE A 11 6.63 0.24 -5.90
CA PHE A 11 7.50 0.96 -4.98
C PHE A 11 7.73 0.09 -3.74
N LEU A 12 8.98 0.04 -3.28
CA LEU A 12 9.42 -0.72 -2.12
C LEU A 12 10.50 0.07 -1.40
N ASP A 13 10.45 0.05 -0.07
CA ASP A 13 11.55 0.56 0.75
C ASP A 13 12.80 -0.30 0.62
N ALA A 14 13.97 0.30 0.89
CA ALA A 14 15.27 -0.35 0.73
C ALA A 14 15.58 -1.43 1.79
N HIS A 15 14.69 -1.65 2.75
CA HIS A 15 14.87 -2.53 3.91
C HIS A 15 13.63 -3.42 4.13
N ILE A 16 13.32 -4.22 3.12
CA ILE A 16 12.15 -5.11 3.10
C ILE A 16 12.57 -6.54 2.73
N GLU A 17 11.75 -7.53 3.11
CA GLU A 17 11.85 -8.91 2.64
C GLU A 17 10.55 -9.34 1.97
N CYS A 18 10.64 -9.83 0.73
CA CYS A 18 9.49 -10.27 -0.04
C CYS A 18 9.15 -11.74 0.24
N SER A 19 7.93 -12.01 0.70
CA SER A 19 7.40 -13.36 0.87
C SER A 19 7.08 -14.04 -0.46
N PRO A 20 7.09 -15.38 -0.55
CA PRO A 20 6.67 -16.09 -1.75
C PRO A 20 5.25 -15.69 -2.21
N GLY A 21 5.08 -15.38 -3.50
CA GLY A 21 3.78 -15.02 -4.08
C GLY A 21 3.31 -13.58 -3.80
N TRP A 22 4.17 -12.71 -3.28
CA TRP A 22 3.80 -11.36 -2.86
C TRP A 22 3.36 -10.45 -4.02
N LEU A 23 3.80 -10.70 -5.26
CA LEU A 23 3.64 -9.75 -6.37
C LEU A 23 2.46 -10.08 -7.28
N GLU A 24 2.18 -11.35 -7.51
CA GLU A 24 1.21 -11.83 -8.49
C GLU A 24 -0.20 -11.29 -8.19
N TYR A 25 -0.59 -11.25 -6.91
CA TYR A 25 -1.89 -10.73 -6.50
C TYR A 25 -1.99 -9.20 -6.66
N LEU A 26 -0.92 -8.46 -6.34
CA LEU A 26 -0.89 -7.00 -6.53
C LEU A 26 -1.05 -6.64 -8.01
N LEU A 27 -0.32 -7.34 -8.89
CA LEU A 27 -0.44 -7.17 -10.33
C LEU A 27 -1.81 -7.58 -10.87
N TYR A 28 -2.41 -8.63 -10.31
CA TYR A 28 -3.73 -9.09 -10.70
C TYR A 28 -4.82 -8.03 -10.44
N GLU A 29 -4.83 -7.40 -9.26
CA GLU A 29 -5.82 -6.36 -8.95
C GLU A 29 -5.60 -5.08 -9.78
N VAL A 30 -4.35 -4.65 -10.00
CA VAL A 30 -4.06 -3.51 -10.91
C VAL A 30 -4.45 -3.82 -12.35
N LYS A 31 -4.33 -5.08 -12.79
CA LYS A 31 -4.77 -5.49 -14.14
C LYS A 31 -6.29 -5.48 -14.26
N LYS A 32 -7.00 -5.88 -13.21
CA LYS A 32 -8.46 -5.93 -13.16
C LYS A 32 -9.08 -4.53 -13.13
N ASP A 33 -8.45 -3.62 -12.39
CA ASP A 33 -8.82 -2.21 -12.34
C ASP A 33 -7.55 -1.34 -12.41
N ARG A 34 -7.36 -0.66 -13.54
CA ARG A 34 -6.20 0.20 -13.79
C ARG A 34 -6.10 1.36 -12.80
N THR A 35 -7.21 1.75 -12.19
CA THR A 35 -7.28 2.85 -11.22
C THR A 35 -6.98 2.40 -9.79
N ALA A 36 -6.81 1.10 -9.56
CA ALA A 36 -6.46 0.57 -8.25
C ALA A 36 -5.00 0.87 -7.89
N VAL A 37 -4.78 1.37 -6.67
CA VAL A 37 -3.48 1.45 -6.01
C VAL A 37 -3.46 0.38 -4.93
N VAL A 38 -2.60 -0.63 -5.06
CA VAL A 38 -2.69 -1.86 -4.28
C VAL A 38 -1.46 -2.00 -3.37
N CYS A 39 -1.69 -2.15 -2.07
CA CYS A 39 -0.65 -2.33 -1.06
C CYS A 39 -0.65 -3.78 -0.54
N PRO A 40 0.51 -4.37 -0.22
CA PRO A 40 0.57 -5.63 0.49
C PRO A 40 0.21 -5.44 1.97
N ILE A 41 -0.11 -6.54 2.65
CA ILE A 41 0.00 -6.59 4.12
C ILE A 41 1.50 -6.48 4.45
N ILE A 42 1.83 -5.62 5.41
CA ILE A 42 3.22 -5.35 5.79
C ILE A 42 3.53 -6.14 7.05
N ASP A 43 4.32 -7.20 6.89
CA ASP A 43 4.90 -7.95 7.99
C ASP A 43 6.03 -7.14 8.64
N VAL A 44 6.37 -7.47 9.88
CA VAL A 44 7.34 -6.72 10.69
C VAL A 44 8.65 -7.51 10.75
N ILE A 45 9.74 -6.85 10.39
CA ILE A 45 11.10 -7.30 10.72
C ILE A 45 11.53 -6.51 11.95
N ASN A 46 11.79 -7.20 13.06
CA ASN A 46 12.22 -6.57 14.30
C ASN A 46 13.59 -5.89 14.11
N ASP A 47 13.73 -4.65 14.59
CA ASP A 47 14.93 -3.83 14.41
C ASP A 47 16.10 -4.21 15.34
N ASP A 48 15.83 -4.89 16.44
CA ASP A 48 16.83 -5.37 17.39
C ASP A 48 17.42 -6.73 16.99
N ASP A 49 16.58 -7.69 16.56
CA ASP A 49 16.98 -9.10 16.35
C ASP A 49 16.69 -9.66 14.95
N PHE A 50 16.13 -8.86 14.04
CA PHE A 50 15.73 -9.26 12.68
C PHE A 50 14.73 -10.43 12.64
N ALA A 51 14.02 -10.70 13.75
CA ALA A 51 12.94 -11.69 13.74
C ALA A 51 11.82 -11.25 12.80
N TYR A 52 11.40 -12.18 11.95
CA TYR A 52 10.25 -12.00 11.06
C TYR A 52 8.95 -12.28 11.82
N LEU A 53 8.06 -11.30 11.88
CA LEU A 53 6.77 -11.35 12.55
C LEU A 53 5.66 -11.02 11.57
N THR A 54 4.66 -11.90 11.49
CA THR A 54 3.51 -11.70 10.60
C THR A 54 2.68 -10.48 11.03
N GLY A 55 2.38 -9.62 10.08
CA GLY A 55 1.48 -8.49 10.22
C GLY A 55 0.02 -8.94 10.38
N SER A 56 -0.84 -7.98 10.68
CA SER A 56 -2.28 -8.21 10.89
C SER A 56 -3.06 -7.82 9.64
N ASP A 57 -3.85 -8.75 9.11
CA ASP A 57 -4.85 -8.50 8.06
C ASP A 57 -6.11 -7.78 8.58
N MET A 58 -6.25 -7.66 9.90
CA MET A 58 -7.35 -6.97 10.60
C MET A 58 -7.09 -5.48 10.85
N THR A 59 -6.10 -4.89 10.20
CA THR A 59 -5.80 -3.46 10.29
C THR A 59 -5.78 -2.79 8.93
N TRP A 60 -6.26 -1.55 8.88
CA TRP A 60 -6.17 -0.67 7.71
C TRP A 60 -5.49 0.66 8.05
N GLY A 61 -5.12 1.42 7.03
CA GLY A 61 -4.50 2.73 7.19
C GLY A 61 -5.54 3.84 7.39
N GLY A 62 -5.30 4.71 8.38
CA GLY A 62 -6.00 5.97 8.53
C GLY A 62 -5.06 7.07 9.04
N PHE A 63 -5.60 8.23 9.35
CA PHE A 63 -4.83 9.33 9.93
C PHE A 63 -5.64 10.10 10.98
N ASN A 64 -4.92 10.81 11.84
CA ASN A 64 -5.53 11.71 12.83
C ASN A 64 -5.54 13.17 12.34
N TRP A 65 -6.19 14.08 13.07
CA TRP A 65 -6.25 15.52 12.74
C TRP A 65 -4.91 16.25 12.73
N ARG A 66 -3.82 15.60 13.14
CA ARG A 66 -2.45 16.10 12.99
C ARG A 66 -1.77 15.56 11.73
N LEU A 67 -2.53 14.91 10.84
CA LEU A 67 -2.06 14.28 9.60
C LEU A 67 -0.94 13.26 9.86
N ASN A 68 -1.06 12.49 10.95
CA ASN A 68 -0.16 11.35 11.17
C ASN A 68 -0.89 10.07 10.77
N PHE A 69 -0.24 9.28 9.91
CA PHE A 69 -0.68 7.93 9.58
C PHE A 69 -0.74 7.04 10.83
N ARG A 70 -1.76 6.19 10.91
CA ARG A 70 -1.97 5.21 11.98
C ARG A 70 -2.71 3.99 11.45
N TRP A 71 -2.40 2.84 12.05
CA TRP A 71 -3.18 1.62 11.87
C TRP A 71 -4.42 1.65 12.75
N TYR A 72 -5.57 1.34 12.15
CA TYR A 72 -6.84 1.20 12.86
C TYR A 72 -7.41 -0.20 12.63
N PRO A 73 -8.20 -0.75 13.58
CA PRO A 73 -8.91 -1.99 13.36
C PRO A 73 -9.88 -1.89 12.17
N VAL A 74 -9.94 -2.93 11.36
CA VAL A 74 -10.91 -3.03 10.26
C VAL A 74 -12.33 -3.03 10.85
N PRO A 75 -13.22 -2.13 10.39
CA PRO A 75 -14.59 -2.10 10.87
C PRO A 75 -15.39 -3.27 10.30
N ASN A 76 -16.36 -3.76 11.07
CA ASN A 76 -17.22 -4.87 10.68
C ASN A 76 -17.93 -4.68 9.31
N ARG A 77 -18.14 -3.43 8.88
CA ARG A 77 -18.70 -3.16 7.53
C ARG A 77 -17.84 -3.72 6.40
N GLU A 78 -16.51 -3.68 6.55
CA GLU A 78 -15.58 -4.18 5.53
C GLU A 78 -15.52 -5.70 5.56
N GLU A 79 -15.60 -6.32 6.74
CA GLU A 79 -15.75 -7.76 6.88
C GLU A 79 -17.02 -8.27 6.18
N ILE A 80 -18.15 -7.60 6.41
CA ILE A 80 -19.42 -7.93 5.76
C ILE A 80 -19.33 -7.73 4.24
N ARG A 81 -18.72 -6.63 3.76
CA ARG A 81 -18.55 -6.35 2.32
C ARG A 81 -17.77 -7.46 1.62
N ARG A 82 -16.71 -7.98 2.28
CA ARG A 82 -15.90 -9.08 1.77
C ARG A 82 -16.51 -10.46 2.04
N ASN A 83 -17.69 -10.52 2.67
CA ASN A 83 -18.30 -11.78 3.11
C ASN A 83 -17.32 -12.64 3.95
N TYR A 84 -16.50 -12.00 4.78
CA TYR A 84 -15.46 -12.63 5.59
C TYR A 84 -14.43 -13.44 4.75
N ASP A 85 -14.27 -13.12 3.47
CA ASP A 85 -13.22 -13.66 2.61
C ASP A 85 -11.99 -12.75 2.64
N HIS A 86 -10.96 -13.19 3.36
CA HIS A 86 -9.72 -12.44 3.56
C HIS A 86 -8.79 -12.49 2.32
N SER A 87 -9.14 -13.28 1.30
CA SER A 87 -8.47 -13.25 0.00
C SER A 87 -8.93 -12.10 -0.90
N LEU A 88 -10.00 -11.38 -0.52
CA LEU A 88 -10.48 -10.20 -1.23
C LEU A 88 -9.81 -8.91 -0.73
N PRO A 89 -9.60 -7.91 -1.61
CA PRO A 89 -8.95 -6.67 -1.22
C PRO A 89 -9.72 -5.93 -0.12
N LEU A 90 -8.99 -5.44 0.87
CA LEU A 90 -9.48 -4.52 1.89
C LEU A 90 -9.44 -3.09 1.35
N LEU A 91 -10.55 -2.37 1.43
CA LEU A 91 -10.58 -0.95 1.04
C LEU A 91 -10.04 -0.10 2.19
N SER A 92 -8.80 0.37 2.06
CA SER A 92 -8.13 1.20 3.06
C SER A 92 -8.31 2.69 2.75
N PRO A 93 -8.71 3.52 3.73
CA PRO A 93 -8.81 4.97 3.53
C PRO A 93 -7.48 5.66 3.17
N THR A 94 -6.37 5.14 3.69
CA THR A 94 -5.02 5.65 3.37
C THR A 94 -4.02 4.51 3.30
N MET A 95 -2.89 4.75 2.64
CA MET A 95 -1.74 3.84 2.62
C MET A 95 -0.58 4.34 3.48
N ALA A 96 0.28 3.42 3.91
CA ALA A 96 1.52 3.78 4.62
C ALA A 96 2.51 4.53 3.71
N GLY A 97 2.52 4.23 2.40
CA GLY A 97 3.26 4.96 1.37
C GLY A 97 4.51 4.25 0.82
N GLY A 98 5.23 3.49 1.66
CA GLY A 98 6.51 2.87 1.25
C GLY A 98 6.38 1.64 0.34
N LEU A 99 5.22 0.98 0.33
CA LEU A 99 5.00 -0.27 -0.41
C LEU A 99 3.65 -0.25 -1.12
N PHE A 100 3.67 -0.12 -2.45
CA PHE A 100 2.46 -0.21 -3.27
C PHE A 100 2.77 -0.53 -4.73
N THR A 101 1.76 -1.02 -5.44
CA THR A 101 1.79 -1.22 -6.89
C THR A 101 0.67 -0.43 -7.55
N ILE A 102 0.98 0.23 -8.65
CA ILE A 102 0.06 1.10 -9.41
C ILE A 102 0.32 0.94 -10.91
N ASN A 103 -0.71 1.16 -11.74
CA ASN A 103 -0.50 1.28 -13.18
C ASN A 103 0.34 2.53 -13.50
N ARG A 104 1.34 2.39 -14.39
CA ARG A 104 2.27 3.47 -14.71
C ARG A 104 1.59 4.69 -15.34
N GLU A 105 0.64 4.47 -16.26
CA GLU A 105 -0.09 5.57 -16.90
C GLU A 105 -0.97 6.28 -15.88
N TYR A 106 -1.70 5.51 -15.06
CA TYR A 106 -2.55 6.07 -14.01
C TYR A 106 -1.77 6.89 -12.98
N PHE A 107 -0.58 6.44 -12.58
CA PHE A 107 0.31 7.19 -11.69
C PHE A 107 0.59 8.62 -12.20
N TYR A 108 0.82 8.78 -13.50
CA TYR A 108 1.04 10.09 -14.10
C TYR A 108 -0.26 10.85 -14.38
N GLU A 109 -1.36 10.16 -14.69
CA GLU A 109 -2.69 10.79 -14.88
C GLU A 109 -3.19 11.49 -13.62
N ILE A 110 -2.94 10.91 -12.44
CA ILE A 110 -3.31 11.51 -11.15
C ILE A 110 -2.31 12.56 -10.65
N GLY A 111 -1.21 12.79 -11.37
CA GLY A 111 -0.24 13.85 -11.06
C GLY A 111 1.08 13.39 -10.44
N ALA A 112 1.33 12.08 -10.32
CA ALA A 112 2.49 11.52 -9.62
C ALA A 112 2.59 12.06 -8.17
N TYR A 113 3.79 12.34 -7.67
CA TYR A 113 3.99 13.03 -6.40
C TYR A 113 4.20 14.53 -6.62
N ASP A 114 3.76 15.35 -5.66
CA ASP A 114 4.01 16.79 -5.65
C ASP A 114 5.53 17.09 -5.58
N PRO A 115 6.12 17.72 -6.61
CA PRO A 115 7.55 18.06 -6.62
C PRO A 115 7.95 19.11 -5.57
N GLY A 116 6.99 19.79 -4.94
CA GLY A 116 7.22 20.71 -3.82
C GLY A 116 7.42 20.03 -2.47
N MET A 117 7.16 18.72 -2.36
CA MET A 117 7.48 17.98 -1.14
C MET A 117 8.99 17.77 -1.00
N GLU A 118 9.49 18.00 0.20
CA GLU A 118 10.92 17.90 0.50
C GLU A 118 11.21 16.75 1.47
N VAL A 119 12.30 16.03 1.20
CA VAL A 119 12.84 14.95 2.04
C VAL A 119 11.90 13.74 2.18
N TRP A 120 10.95 13.78 3.12
CA TRP A 120 10.08 12.68 3.47
C TRP A 120 8.93 13.11 4.40
N GLY A 121 7.74 12.57 4.17
CA GLY A 121 6.58 12.68 5.06
C GLY A 121 5.40 13.40 4.43
N GLY A 122 4.23 12.76 4.48
CA GLY A 122 2.95 13.32 4.04
C GLY A 122 2.58 12.99 2.60
N GLU A 123 3.52 12.51 1.78
CA GLU A 123 3.27 12.08 0.40
C GLU A 123 2.28 10.92 0.32
N ASN A 124 2.30 10.05 1.32
CA ASN A 124 1.38 8.93 1.44
C ASN A 124 -0.06 9.41 1.72
N LEU A 125 -0.23 10.52 2.44
CA LEU A 125 -1.54 11.11 2.73
C LEU A 125 -2.06 11.99 1.61
N GLU A 126 -1.19 12.67 0.87
CA GLU A 126 -1.58 13.48 -0.29
C GLU A 126 -2.09 12.60 -1.43
N MET A 127 -1.45 11.45 -1.65
CA MET A 127 -1.85 10.49 -2.67
C MET A 127 -3.08 9.64 -2.28
N SER A 128 -3.46 9.60 -0.99
CA SER A 128 -4.60 8.82 -0.47
C SER A 128 -5.92 9.60 -0.52
#